data_AF-A0AB74D273-F1
#
_entry.id   AF-A0AB74D273-F1
#
_cell.length_a   1.000
_cell.length_b   1.000
_cell.length_c   1.000
_cell.angle_alpha   90.00
_cell.angle_beta   90.00
_cell.angle_gamma   90.00
#
_symmetry.space_group_name_H-M   'P 1'
#
loop_
_entity.id
_entity.type
_entity.pdbx_description
1 polymer ?
#
loop_
_entity_poly.entity_id
_entity_poly.type
_entity_poly.pdbx_seq_one_letter_code
_entity_poly.pdbx_strand_id
1 'polypeptide(L)'
;FHLDAHPLEAANTEYLVVSTHLDLRNVDETTRPAGEGARYACVTKFTLQPADAFFRNKPRKKPRCGAETAIVVGPADQPMWVDGYARIKVRFVWDRRNEPDENASCWIRVAQPWQGNGFGFVALPRIGQEVTVLYHESDPDKPVVMARQVNAFNLPPWEVPKNQALTGWLSRSLTDNQSTAVVSDDTPGKLQVQVTSDHAKSRLVIGYNTRIEAKTGRMDARGEGWELSTE
;
A
#
# COMPACT_ATOMS: atom_id res chain seq x y z
N PHE A 1 38.37 27.26 4.08
CA PHE A 1 39.43 28.27 4.12
C PHE A 1 40.55 27.76 5.01
N HIS A 2 41.78 28.21 4.80
CA HIS A 2 42.93 27.81 5.61
C HIS A 2 43.04 28.70 6.84
N LEU A 3 43.25 28.11 8.02
CA LEU A 3 43.53 28.87 9.25
C LEU A 3 45.04 28.97 9.45
N ASP A 4 45.54 30.17 9.74
CA ASP A 4 46.95 30.45 9.98
C ASP A 4 47.17 31.18 11.32
N ALA A 5 48.39 31.11 11.84
CA ALA A 5 48.84 31.83 13.04
C ALA A 5 48.05 31.55 14.34
N HIS A 6 47.33 30.43 14.42
CA HIS A 6 46.72 29.98 15.65
C HIS A 6 47.81 29.39 16.59
N PRO A 7 47.82 29.72 17.90
CA PRO A 7 48.84 29.24 18.84
C PRO A 7 48.95 27.71 18.95
N LEU A 8 47.84 27.01 18.69
CA LEU A 8 47.85 25.56 18.53
C LEU A 8 48.17 25.20 17.08
N GLU A 9 49.38 24.68 16.84
CA GLU A 9 49.91 24.38 15.50
C GLU A 9 49.00 23.45 14.69
N ALA A 10 48.47 22.40 15.32
CA ALA A 10 47.56 21.44 14.68
C ALA A 10 46.23 22.03 14.20
N ALA A 11 45.86 23.24 14.66
CA ALA A 11 44.67 23.94 14.18
C ALA A 11 44.94 24.72 12.88
N ASN A 12 46.19 24.91 12.46
CA ASN A 12 46.51 25.64 11.23
C ASN A 12 46.43 24.70 10.02
N THR A 13 45.20 24.44 9.59
CA THR A 13 44.91 23.54 8.47
C THR A 13 43.74 24.07 7.65
N GLU A 14 43.40 23.36 6.58
CA GLU A 14 42.23 23.66 5.77
C GLU A 14 40.94 23.16 6.44
N TYR A 15 39.93 24.02 6.49
CA TYR A 15 38.61 23.71 7.01
C TYR A 15 37.50 23.90 5.99
N LEU A 16 36.52 22.99 6.03
CA LEU A 16 35.20 23.16 5.45
C LEU A 16 34.32 23.98 6.40
N VAL A 17 33.67 25.03 5.88
CA VAL A 17 32.69 25.82 6.63
C VAL A 17 31.34 25.11 6.59
N VAL A 18 30.89 24.59 7.72
CA VAL A 18 29.61 23.85 7.86
C VAL A 18 28.44 24.79 8.09
N SER A 19 28.67 25.89 8.82
CA SER A 19 27.65 26.90 9.10
C SER A 19 28.31 28.27 9.29
N THR A 20 27.59 29.32 8.91
CA THR A 20 28.00 30.71 9.11
C THR A 20 26.87 31.46 9.79
N HIS A 21 27.17 32.15 10.88
CA HIS A 21 26.28 33.08 11.54
C HIS A 21 26.88 34.49 11.46
N LEU A 22 26.12 35.43 10.91
CA LEU A 22 26.50 36.82 10.71
C LEU A 22 25.64 37.70 11.61
N ASP A 23 26.28 38.44 12.51
CA ASP A 23 25.66 39.53 13.27
C ASP A 23 26.19 40.86 12.68
N LEU A 24 25.34 41.53 11.92
CA LEU A 24 25.62 42.81 11.27
C LEU A 24 24.87 43.92 12.02
N ARG A 25 25.61 44.87 12.57
CA ARG A 25 25.07 46.03 13.28
C ARG A 25 25.38 47.28 12.49
N ASN A 26 24.32 47.96 12.06
CA ASN A 26 24.40 49.23 11.37
C ASN A 26 24.54 50.40 12.36
N VAL A 27 24.85 51.58 11.84
CA VAL A 27 24.91 52.82 12.61
C VAL A 27 23.49 53.31 12.92
N ASP A 28 23.27 53.88 14.11
CA ASP A 28 22.03 54.61 14.42
C ASP A 28 21.74 55.68 13.35
N GLU A 29 20.47 55.82 12.95
CA GLU A 29 19.96 56.77 11.94
C GLU A 29 20.07 58.26 12.33
N THR A 30 20.87 58.59 13.34
CA THR A 30 21.07 59.97 13.80
C THR A 30 22.12 60.67 12.93
N THR A 31 21.78 61.84 12.40
CA THR A 31 22.72 62.69 11.66
C THR A 31 23.90 63.06 12.57
N ARG A 32 25.08 62.51 12.28
CA ARG A 32 26.30 62.79 13.04
C ARG A 32 27.08 63.97 12.43
N PRO A 33 27.76 64.79 13.24
CA PRO A 33 28.60 65.87 12.74
C PRO A 33 29.75 65.35 11.88
N ALA A 34 30.16 66.16 10.88
CA ALA A 34 31.24 65.81 9.98
C ALA A 34 32.57 65.63 10.73
N GLY A 35 33.17 64.44 10.63
CA GLY A 35 34.47 64.11 11.25
C GLY A 35 34.46 62.84 12.12
N GLU A 36 33.30 62.35 12.56
CA GLU A 36 33.19 61.05 13.24
C GLU A 36 32.81 59.95 12.25
N GLY A 37 33.73 59.00 12.02
CA GLY A 37 33.48 57.88 11.12
C GLY A 37 32.29 57.01 11.56
N ALA A 38 31.42 56.66 10.62
CA ALA A 38 30.37 55.65 10.79
C ALA A 38 30.99 54.31 11.25
N ARG A 39 30.60 53.81 12.42
CA ARG A 39 31.08 52.53 12.95
C ARG A 39 30.00 51.45 12.74
N TYR A 40 30.17 50.63 11.71
CA TYR A 40 29.43 49.38 11.58
C TYR A 40 30.18 48.26 12.32
N ALA A 41 29.47 47.23 12.77
CA ALA A 41 30.08 46.02 13.29
C ALA A 41 29.59 44.80 12.49
N CYS A 42 30.53 43.95 12.10
CA CYS A 42 30.24 42.65 11.49
C CYS A 42 30.94 41.59 12.34
N VAL A 43 30.17 40.77 13.05
CA VAL A 43 30.68 39.63 13.79
C VAL A 43 30.27 38.37 13.04
N THR A 44 31.26 37.64 12.52
CA THR A 44 31.03 36.37 11.85
C THR A 44 31.46 35.23 12.75
N LYS A 45 30.59 34.23 12.93
CA LYS A 45 30.89 32.98 13.63
C LYS A 45 30.77 31.82 12.64
N PHE A 46 31.81 31.01 12.57
CA PHE A 46 31.84 29.82 11.72
C PHE A 46 31.78 28.54 12.56
N THR A 47 31.03 27.56 12.09
CA THR A 47 31.19 26.15 12.50
C THR A 47 32.05 25.47 11.45
N LEU A 48 33.19 24.91 11.87
CA LEU A 48 34.19 24.34 10.97
C LEU A 48 34.32 22.83 11.15
N GLN A 49 34.69 22.14 10.07
CA GLN A 49 35.13 20.74 10.07
C GLN A 49 36.46 20.65 9.30
N PRO A 50 37.45 19.87 9.78
CA PRO A 50 38.68 19.63 9.01
C PRO A 50 38.39 19.15 7.58
N ALA A 51 39.12 19.68 6.60
CA ALA A 51 38.85 19.39 5.18
C ALA A 51 39.15 17.93 4.80
N ASP A 52 40.02 17.25 5.56
CA ASP A 52 40.34 15.83 5.40
C ASP A 52 39.26 14.89 5.97
N ALA A 53 38.32 15.42 6.77
CA ALA A 53 37.19 14.67 7.29
C ALA A 53 35.99 14.72 6.34
N PHE A 54 35.37 13.57 6.06
CA PHE A 54 34.15 13.51 5.26
C PHE A 54 32.94 14.14 5.98
N PHE A 55 32.35 15.17 5.38
CA PHE A 55 31.11 15.76 5.91
C PHE A 55 29.91 14.84 5.66
N ARG A 56 29.01 14.74 6.66
CA ARG A 56 27.74 14.01 6.57
C ARG A 56 26.64 14.85 7.21
N ASN A 57 25.54 15.05 6.47
CA ASN A 57 24.36 15.70 7.00
C ASN A 57 23.73 14.86 8.12
N LYS A 58 23.19 15.54 9.15
CA LYS A 58 22.35 14.89 10.15
C LYS A 58 21.12 14.29 9.46
N PRO A 59 20.80 13.00 9.67
CA PRO A 59 19.61 12.40 9.09
C PRO A 59 18.35 13.15 9.52
N ARG A 60 17.47 13.44 8.57
CA ARG A 60 16.13 13.98 8.87
C ARG A 60 15.21 12.84 9.28
N LYS A 61 14.19 13.16 10.08
CA LYS A 61 13.15 12.19 10.44
C LYS A 61 12.43 11.74 9.16
N LYS A 62 12.40 10.42 8.92
CA LYS A 62 11.68 9.82 7.79
C LYS A 62 10.16 10.01 7.97
N PRO A 63 9.39 10.30 6.90
CA PRO A 63 7.93 10.22 6.94
C PRO A 63 7.45 8.84 7.40
N ARG A 64 6.26 8.80 8.00
CA ARG A 64 5.62 7.56 8.45
C ARG A 64 4.22 7.47 7.87
N CYS A 65 3.83 6.28 7.41
CA CYS A 65 2.49 6.01 6.87
C CYS A 65 1.70 5.04 7.75
N GLY A 66 0.38 5.25 7.79
CA GLY A 66 -0.60 4.32 8.35
C GLY A 66 -1.18 3.41 7.27
N ALA A 67 -2.24 2.67 7.59
CA ALA A 67 -2.97 1.89 6.59
C ALA A 67 -3.62 2.81 5.55
N GLU A 68 -3.54 2.44 4.28
CA GLU A 68 -4.12 3.19 3.16
C GLU A 68 -4.84 2.25 2.19
N THR A 69 -5.66 2.80 1.30
CA THR A 69 -6.26 2.05 0.19
C THR A 69 -5.61 2.40 -1.14
N ALA A 70 -5.55 1.41 -2.03
CA ALA A 70 -5.02 1.54 -3.37
C ALA A 70 -5.82 0.65 -4.34
N ILE A 71 -5.76 0.98 -5.63
CA ILE A 71 -6.41 0.18 -6.69
C ILE A 71 -5.35 -0.63 -7.40
N VAL A 72 -5.61 -1.92 -7.63
CA VAL A 72 -4.71 -2.79 -8.39
C VAL A 72 -4.67 -2.37 -9.86
N VAL A 73 -3.47 -2.27 -10.43
CA VAL A 73 -3.24 -1.80 -11.80
C VAL A 73 -2.29 -2.74 -12.55
N GLY A 74 -2.27 -2.60 -13.87
CA GLY A 74 -1.41 -3.35 -14.77
C GLY A 74 -1.67 -2.96 -16.23
N PRO A 75 -1.14 -3.72 -17.20
CA PRO A 75 -1.29 -3.41 -18.61
C PRO A 75 -2.75 -3.39 -19.03
N ALA A 76 -3.03 -2.59 -20.06
CA ALA A 76 -4.34 -2.59 -20.71
C ALA A 76 -4.71 -4.01 -21.18
N ASP A 77 -6.02 -4.29 -21.18
CA ASP A 77 -6.62 -5.54 -21.67
C ASP A 77 -6.21 -6.82 -20.92
N GLN A 78 -5.58 -6.71 -19.75
CA GLN A 78 -5.30 -7.84 -18.87
C GLN A 78 -6.21 -7.81 -17.63
N PRO A 79 -6.82 -8.94 -17.23
CA PRO A 79 -7.61 -9.01 -15.99
C PRO A 79 -6.73 -9.10 -14.74
N MET A 80 -5.45 -9.45 -14.88
CA MET A 80 -4.53 -9.70 -13.79
C MET A 80 -3.09 -9.40 -14.22
N TRP A 81 -2.31 -8.80 -13.32
CA TRP A 81 -0.88 -8.53 -13.54
C TRP A 81 -0.08 -8.89 -12.29
N VAL A 82 0.63 -10.01 -12.37
CA VAL A 82 1.37 -10.60 -11.24
C VAL A 82 2.71 -11.11 -11.70
N ASP A 83 3.70 -11.08 -10.80
CA ASP A 83 5.02 -11.64 -11.08
C ASP A 83 5.22 -13.04 -10.47
N GLY A 84 6.42 -13.61 -10.64
CA GLY A 84 6.77 -14.95 -10.14
C GLY A 84 6.72 -15.10 -8.61
N TYR A 85 6.49 -14.03 -7.86
CA TYR A 85 6.35 -14.03 -6.39
C TYR A 85 4.94 -13.68 -5.95
N ALA A 86 3.95 -13.72 -6.86
CA ALA A 86 2.58 -13.34 -6.58
C ALA A 86 2.44 -11.89 -6.06
N ARG A 87 3.34 -10.99 -6.48
CA ARG A 87 3.24 -9.56 -6.19
C ARG A 87 2.33 -8.90 -7.22
N ILE A 88 1.73 -7.78 -6.83
CA ILE A 88 0.89 -6.95 -7.70
C ILE A 88 1.48 -5.54 -7.81
N LYS A 89 0.95 -4.75 -8.74
CA LYS A 89 1.13 -3.30 -8.75
C LYS A 89 -0.17 -2.59 -8.40
N VAL A 90 -0.06 -1.43 -7.78
CA VAL A 90 -1.21 -0.64 -7.34
C VAL A 90 -0.99 0.82 -7.68
N ARG A 91 -2.08 1.57 -7.79
CA ARG A 91 -2.05 3.02 -7.78
C ARG A 91 -2.72 3.51 -6.50
N PHE A 92 -1.99 4.30 -5.72
CA PHE A 92 -2.53 4.94 -4.53
C PHE A 92 -3.52 6.04 -4.91
N VAL A 93 -4.56 6.23 -4.11
CA VAL A 93 -5.62 7.22 -4.39
C VAL A 93 -5.07 8.65 -4.45
N TRP A 94 -4.03 8.94 -3.67
CA TRP A 94 -3.37 10.24 -3.64
C TRP A 94 -2.37 10.47 -4.80
N ASP A 95 -2.08 9.43 -5.60
CA ASP A 95 -1.09 9.52 -6.67
C ASP A 95 -1.66 10.22 -7.90
N ARG A 96 -1.17 11.44 -8.13
CA ARG A 96 -1.53 12.32 -9.24
C ARG A 96 -0.47 12.36 -10.35
N ARG A 97 0.66 11.67 -10.19
CA ARG A 97 1.79 11.76 -11.12
C ARG A 97 1.85 10.55 -12.04
N ASN A 98 1.49 9.38 -11.55
CA ASN A 98 1.53 8.16 -12.33
C ASN A 98 0.14 7.82 -12.88
N GLU A 99 0.12 7.34 -14.11
CA GLU A 99 -1.06 6.78 -14.75
C GLU A 99 -1.47 5.46 -14.07
N PRO A 100 -2.75 5.05 -14.14
CA PRO A 100 -3.23 3.79 -13.57
C PRO A 100 -2.82 2.56 -14.41
N ASP A 101 -1.52 2.40 -14.68
CA ASP A 101 -0.95 1.36 -15.54
C ASP A 101 0.10 0.50 -14.81
N GLU A 102 0.78 -0.39 -15.53
CA GLU A 102 1.83 -1.24 -14.99
C GLU A 102 3.08 -0.50 -14.49
N ASN A 103 3.17 0.83 -14.64
CA ASN A 103 4.30 1.63 -14.17
C ASN A 103 3.98 2.42 -12.90
N ALA A 104 2.72 2.39 -12.43
CA ALA A 104 2.27 3.18 -11.29
C ALA A 104 3.02 2.94 -9.98
N SER A 105 3.50 1.72 -9.75
CA SER A 105 4.23 1.36 -8.54
C SER A 105 5.33 0.31 -8.75
N CYS A 106 6.11 0.11 -7.69
CA CYS A 106 6.90 -1.10 -7.53
C CYS A 106 5.99 -2.34 -7.34
N TRP A 107 6.60 -3.52 -7.39
CA TRP A 107 5.92 -4.76 -7.05
C TRP A 107 5.70 -4.87 -5.53
N ILE A 108 4.44 -5.05 -5.12
CA ILE A 108 4.03 -5.11 -3.71
C ILE A 108 3.58 -6.53 -3.38
N ARG A 109 4.10 -7.06 -2.27
CA ARG A 109 3.72 -8.40 -1.77
C ARG A 109 2.28 -8.40 -1.26
N VAL A 110 1.59 -9.51 -1.50
CA VAL A 110 0.22 -9.74 -1.03
C VAL A 110 0.25 -10.77 0.10
N ALA A 111 -0.27 -10.39 1.26
CA ALA A 111 -0.46 -11.32 2.38
C ALA A 111 -1.50 -12.39 1.99
N GLN A 112 -1.14 -13.65 2.20
CA GLN A 112 -2.03 -14.79 2.02
C GLN A 112 -2.43 -15.34 3.40
N PRO A 113 -3.67 -15.83 3.58
CA PRO A 113 -4.12 -16.37 4.86
C PRO A 113 -3.40 -17.65 5.28
N TRP A 114 -2.87 -18.40 4.31
CA TRP A 114 -2.09 -19.61 4.55
C TRP A 114 -1.04 -19.76 3.44
N GLN A 115 0.25 -19.78 3.78
CA GLN A 115 1.32 -19.95 2.81
C GLN A 115 2.51 -20.65 3.44
N GLY A 116 3.09 -21.61 2.71
CA GLY A 116 4.33 -22.29 3.05
C GLY A 116 5.16 -22.62 1.81
N ASN A 117 6.20 -23.43 1.99
CA ASN A 117 7.09 -23.83 0.89
C ASN A 117 6.39 -24.82 -0.06
N GLY A 118 5.69 -24.30 -1.07
CA GLY A 118 4.98 -25.10 -2.08
C GLY A 118 3.54 -25.50 -1.73
N PHE A 119 2.95 -24.94 -0.66
CA PHE A 119 1.55 -25.17 -0.29
C PHE A 119 0.91 -23.90 0.26
N GLY A 120 -0.42 -23.84 0.26
CA GLY A 120 -1.17 -22.73 0.86
C GLY A 120 -2.44 -22.39 0.09
N PHE A 121 -2.97 -21.21 0.41
CA PHE A 121 -4.11 -20.59 -0.23
C PHE A 121 -3.63 -19.44 -1.12
N VAL A 122 -4.05 -19.44 -2.38
CA VAL A 122 -3.67 -18.41 -3.35
C VAL A 122 -4.92 -17.77 -3.92
N ALA A 123 -5.16 -16.51 -3.56
CA ALA A 123 -6.20 -15.69 -4.16
C ALA A 123 -5.62 -14.31 -4.49
N LEU A 124 -5.12 -14.14 -5.70
CA LEU A 124 -4.42 -12.92 -6.13
C LEU A 124 -5.41 -11.82 -6.48
N PRO A 125 -5.16 -10.57 -6.06
CA PRO A 125 -5.95 -9.42 -6.49
C PRO A 125 -5.89 -9.22 -8.00
N ARG A 126 -7.03 -8.90 -8.60
CA ARG A 126 -7.19 -8.57 -10.02
C ARG A 126 -7.15 -7.06 -10.24
N ILE A 127 -6.81 -6.66 -11.46
CA ILE A 127 -6.81 -5.24 -11.85
C ILE A 127 -8.19 -4.62 -11.59
N GLY A 128 -8.22 -3.42 -11.03
CA GLY A 128 -9.42 -2.69 -10.63
C GLY A 128 -9.96 -3.00 -9.23
N GLN A 129 -9.43 -4.00 -8.53
CA GLN A 129 -9.84 -4.27 -7.15
C GLN A 129 -9.21 -3.27 -6.17
N GLU A 130 -9.95 -2.93 -5.11
CA GLU A 130 -9.42 -2.12 -4.02
C GLU A 130 -8.72 -3.02 -2.98
N VAL A 131 -7.52 -2.60 -2.58
CA VAL A 131 -6.69 -3.29 -1.59
C VAL A 131 -6.29 -2.34 -0.46
N THR A 132 -6.14 -2.90 0.74
CA THR A 132 -5.54 -2.20 1.89
C THR A 132 -4.05 -2.45 1.91
N VAL A 133 -3.27 -1.38 1.85
CA VAL A 133 -1.81 -1.40 1.92
C VAL A 133 -1.36 -0.97 3.33
N LEU A 134 -0.52 -1.79 3.96
CA LEU A 134 0.22 -1.46 5.17
C LEU A 134 1.69 -1.23 4.82
N TYR A 135 2.43 -0.73 5.79
CA TYR A 135 3.84 -0.37 5.65
C TYR A 135 4.64 -1.02 6.77
N HIS A 136 5.64 -1.84 6.42
CA HIS A 136 6.52 -2.41 7.44
C HIS A 136 7.24 -1.29 8.20
N GLU A 137 7.18 -1.31 9.53
CA GLU A 137 7.77 -0.27 10.40
C GLU A 137 7.19 1.14 10.17
N SER A 138 6.01 1.23 9.54
CA SER A 138 5.41 2.47 9.04
C SER A 138 6.27 3.20 8.00
N ASP A 139 7.15 2.47 7.30
CA ASP A 139 8.03 3.02 6.27
C ASP A 139 7.31 3.08 4.91
N PRO A 140 7.07 4.28 4.33
CA PRO A 140 6.41 4.44 3.03
C PRO A 140 7.06 3.63 1.89
N ASP A 141 8.35 3.33 2.00
CA ASP A 141 9.10 2.58 0.98
C ASP A 141 8.98 1.06 1.13
N LYS A 142 8.25 0.57 2.16
CA LYS A 142 8.07 -0.86 2.44
C LYS A 142 6.59 -1.29 2.46
N PRO A 143 5.83 -1.07 1.36
CA PRO A 143 4.41 -1.42 1.31
C PRO A 143 4.19 -2.94 1.28
N VAL A 144 3.06 -3.37 1.81
CA VAL A 144 2.54 -4.74 1.77
C VAL A 144 1.02 -4.70 1.70
N VAL A 145 0.43 -5.44 0.77
CA VAL A 145 -1.03 -5.59 0.68
C VAL A 145 -1.48 -6.58 1.75
N MET A 146 -2.41 -6.16 2.60
CA MET A 146 -2.89 -6.97 3.72
C MET A 146 -4.30 -7.50 3.55
N ALA A 147 -5.17 -6.72 2.92
CA ALA A 147 -6.58 -7.07 2.78
C ALA A 147 -7.16 -6.53 1.48
N ARG A 148 -8.38 -6.99 1.18
CA ARG A 148 -9.25 -6.50 0.10
C ARG A 148 -10.52 -5.97 0.74
N GLN A 149 -11.08 -4.92 0.17
CA GLN A 149 -12.30 -4.31 0.69
C GLN A 149 -13.46 -4.50 -0.27
N VAL A 150 -14.65 -4.63 0.31
CA VAL A 150 -15.91 -4.58 -0.42
C VAL A 150 -16.27 -3.12 -0.61
N ASN A 151 -16.70 -2.74 -1.80
CA ASN A 151 -17.13 -1.37 -2.09
C ASN A 151 -18.24 -1.35 -3.15
N ALA A 152 -18.72 -0.15 -3.50
CA ALA A 152 -19.80 0.02 -4.47
C ALA A 152 -19.51 -0.57 -5.88
N PHE A 153 -18.22 -0.75 -6.21
CA PHE A 153 -17.76 -1.31 -7.49
C PHE A 153 -17.36 -2.80 -7.37
N ASN A 154 -17.08 -3.27 -6.16
CA ASN A 154 -16.68 -4.64 -5.83
C ASN A 154 -17.59 -5.15 -4.71
N LEU A 155 -18.82 -5.52 -5.07
CA LEU A 155 -19.83 -6.03 -4.14
C LEU A 155 -19.47 -7.43 -3.60
N PRO A 156 -20.05 -7.85 -2.45
CA PRO A 156 -19.87 -9.20 -1.96
C PRO A 156 -20.40 -10.24 -2.96
N PRO A 157 -19.94 -11.51 -2.88
CA PRO A 157 -20.39 -12.57 -3.79
C PRO A 157 -21.90 -12.86 -3.79
N TRP A 158 -22.57 -12.59 -2.67
CA TRP A 158 -24.01 -12.77 -2.49
C TRP A 158 -24.62 -11.50 -1.90
N GLU A 159 -25.87 -11.23 -2.27
CA GLU A 159 -26.60 -10.06 -1.80
C GLU A 159 -26.80 -10.10 -0.28
N VAL A 160 -26.33 -9.05 0.40
CA VAL A 160 -26.48 -8.86 1.85
C VAL A 160 -27.37 -7.65 2.11
N PRO A 161 -28.18 -7.66 3.20
CA PRO A 161 -28.16 -8.59 4.34
C PRO A 161 -28.95 -9.91 4.13
N LYS A 162 -29.68 -10.07 3.02
CA LYS A 162 -30.52 -11.25 2.74
C LYS A 162 -29.79 -12.58 2.94
N ASN A 163 -28.53 -12.67 2.51
CA ASN A 163 -27.72 -13.88 2.56
C ASN A 163 -26.65 -13.88 3.66
N GLN A 164 -26.86 -13.15 4.76
CA GLN A 164 -25.84 -12.95 5.81
C GLN A 164 -25.32 -14.23 6.50
N ALA A 165 -26.07 -15.34 6.45
CA ALA A 165 -25.64 -16.63 7.01
C ALA A 165 -24.89 -17.51 5.98
N LEU A 166 -24.59 -17.00 4.79
CA LEU A 166 -23.75 -17.70 3.83
C LEU A 166 -22.26 -17.39 4.08
N THR A 167 -21.44 -18.43 4.08
CA THR A 167 -19.98 -18.35 4.22
C THR A 167 -19.30 -19.16 3.12
N GLY A 168 -18.36 -18.59 2.39
CA GLY A 168 -17.67 -19.33 1.33
C GLY A 168 -16.85 -18.46 0.38
N TRP A 169 -16.52 -19.04 -0.78
CA TRP A 169 -15.83 -18.34 -1.85
C TRP A 169 -16.54 -18.55 -3.19
N LEU A 170 -16.51 -17.49 -4.01
CA LEU A 170 -16.98 -17.46 -5.39
C LEU A 170 -15.83 -16.95 -6.25
N SER A 171 -15.41 -17.75 -7.22
CA SER A 171 -14.42 -17.37 -8.22
C SER A 171 -15.11 -16.72 -9.43
N ARG A 172 -14.30 -16.24 -10.38
CA ARG A 172 -14.78 -15.80 -11.69
C ARG A 172 -13.75 -16.22 -12.74
N SER A 173 -14.17 -16.62 -13.92
CA SER A 173 -13.29 -16.83 -15.07
C SER A 173 -12.46 -15.56 -15.35
N LEU A 174 -11.34 -15.73 -16.04
CA LEU A 174 -10.49 -14.61 -16.45
C LEU A 174 -10.99 -13.95 -17.74
N THR A 175 -11.73 -14.70 -18.56
CA THR A 175 -12.14 -14.29 -19.91
C THR A 175 -13.64 -14.08 -20.06
N ASP A 176 -14.43 -14.72 -19.19
CA ASP A 176 -15.88 -14.71 -19.26
C ASP A 176 -16.50 -14.54 -17.86
N ASN A 177 -17.82 -14.65 -17.79
CA ASN A 177 -18.59 -14.47 -16.55
C ASN A 177 -18.94 -15.78 -15.83
N GLN A 178 -18.32 -16.91 -16.20
CA GLN A 178 -18.47 -18.17 -15.49
C GLN A 178 -17.76 -18.13 -14.13
N SER A 179 -18.21 -18.97 -13.22
CA SER A 179 -17.74 -19.02 -11.85
C SER A 179 -17.66 -20.45 -11.32
N THR A 180 -16.90 -20.60 -10.25
CA THR A 180 -16.95 -21.77 -9.38
C THR A 180 -17.14 -21.29 -7.95
N ALA A 181 -17.86 -22.06 -7.14
CA ALA A 181 -18.10 -21.66 -5.75
C ALA A 181 -18.08 -22.86 -4.80
N VAL A 182 -17.72 -22.57 -3.56
CA VAL A 182 -18.01 -23.43 -2.40
C VAL A 182 -18.61 -22.54 -1.33
N VAL A 183 -19.81 -22.90 -0.88
CA VAL A 183 -20.59 -22.10 0.07
C VAL A 183 -21.24 -22.99 1.13
N SER A 184 -21.11 -22.58 2.38
CA SER A 184 -21.83 -23.09 3.54
C SER A 184 -22.98 -22.15 3.87
N ASP A 185 -24.09 -22.71 4.33
CA ASP A 185 -25.23 -21.95 4.85
C ASP A 185 -25.45 -22.31 6.32
N ASP A 186 -25.29 -21.32 7.20
CA ASP A 186 -25.40 -21.49 8.65
C ASP A 186 -26.81 -21.13 9.17
N THR A 187 -27.81 -21.10 8.29
CA THR A 187 -29.20 -20.85 8.68
C THR A 187 -29.67 -21.92 9.68
N PRO A 188 -30.24 -21.53 10.85
CA PRO A 188 -30.70 -22.48 11.86
C PRO A 188 -31.68 -23.51 11.30
N GLY A 189 -31.40 -24.79 11.54
CA GLY A 189 -32.20 -25.92 11.06
C GLY A 189 -32.09 -26.19 9.55
N LYS A 190 -31.24 -25.46 8.83
CA LYS A 190 -31.08 -25.52 7.36
C LYS A 190 -29.61 -25.56 6.94
N LEU A 191 -28.77 -26.23 7.72
CA LEU A 191 -27.34 -26.33 7.42
C LEU A 191 -27.12 -27.06 6.09
N GLN A 192 -26.32 -26.45 5.21
CA GLN A 192 -25.90 -27.08 3.96
C GLN A 192 -24.51 -26.63 3.53
N VAL A 193 -23.90 -27.43 2.66
CA VAL A 193 -22.72 -27.05 1.86
C VAL A 193 -23.05 -27.31 0.39
N GLN A 194 -22.69 -26.36 -0.47
CA GLN A 194 -22.87 -26.46 -1.92
C GLN A 194 -21.54 -26.17 -2.64
N VAL A 195 -21.21 -27.02 -3.61
CA VAL A 195 -20.09 -26.86 -4.55
C VAL A 195 -20.68 -26.69 -5.96
N THR A 196 -20.27 -25.65 -6.68
CA THR A 196 -20.75 -25.37 -8.04
C THR A 196 -19.64 -25.08 -9.03
N SER A 197 -19.91 -25.44 -10.28
CA SER A 197 -19.15 -25.06 -11.46
C SER A 197 -20.09 -24.70 -12.59
N ASP A 198 -19.94 -23.49 -13.12
CA ASP A 198 -20.68 -23.08 -14.33
C ASP A 198 -20.19 -23.84 -15.58
N HIS A 199 -18.96 -24.37 -15.55
CA HIS A 199 -18.50 -25.33 -16.55
C HIS A 199 -19.34 -26.60 -16.41
N ALA A 200 -20.24 -26.81 -17.37
CA ALA A 200 -21.30 -27.83 -17.39
C ALA A 200 -22.44 -27.65 -16.38
N LYS A 201 -22.60 -26.49 -15.73
CA LYS A 201 -23.65 -26.23 -14.73
C LYS A 201 -23.77 -27.35 -13.67
N SER A 202 -22.62 -27.85 -13.22
CA SER A 202 -22.55 -28.95 -12.27
C SER A 202 -22.66 -28.44 -10.84
N ARG A 203 -23.44 -29.14 -10.01
CA ARG A 203 -23.54 -28.85 -8.58
C ARG A 203 -23.60 -30.11 -7.72
N LEU A 204 -23.00 -30.02 -6.54
CA LEU A 204 -23.12 -30.96 -5.43
C LEU A 204 -23.62 -30.20 -4.21
N VAL A 205 -24.72 -30.65 -3.61
CA VAL A 205 -25.28 -30.09 -2.38
C VAL A 205 -25.35 -31.18 -1.31
N ILE A 206 -25.05 -30.84 -0.07
CA ILE A 206 -25.12 -31.72 1.10
C ILE A 206 -25.83 -30.96 2.22
N GLY A 207 -26.82 -31.57 2.88
CA GLY A 207 -27.59 -31.00 3.97
C GLY A 207 -29.01 -30.60 3.55
N TYR A 208 -29.44 -29.40 3.94
CA TYR A 208 -30.75 -28.84 3.59
C TYR A 208 -30.70 -28.25 2.17
N ASN A 209 -31.02 -29.04 1.15
CA ASN A 209 -30.80 -28.72 -0.27
C ASN A 209 -31.54 -27.46 -0.74
N THR A 210 -30.98 -26.26 -0.53
CA THR A 210 -31.41 -25.01 -1.13
C THR A 210 -30.40 -24.59 -2.19
N ARG A 211 -30.85 -24.33 -3.41
CA ARG A 211 -29.96 -23.86 -4.47
C ARG A 211 -29.45 -22.47 -4.10
N ILE A 212 -28.14 -22.28 -4.11
CA ILE A 212 -27.49 -20.98 -3.90
C ILE A 212 -26.88 -20.52 -5.22
N GLU A 213 -27.33 -19.39 -5.75
CA GLU A 213 -26.79 -18.83 -7.00
C GLU A 213 -25.79 -17.71 -6.72
N ALA A 214 -24.83 -17.55 -7.63
CA ALA A 214 -23.92 -16.41 -7.61
C ALA A 214 -24.70 -15.09 -7.66
N LYS A 215 -24.26 -14.08 -6.89
CA LYS A 215 -24.92 -12.77 -6.71
C LYS A 215 -26.24 -12.83 -5.94
N THR A 216 -27.21 -13.61 -6.38
CA THR A 216 -28.57 -13.64 -5.79
C THR A 216 -28.62 -14.33 -4.43
N GLY A 217 -27.84 -15.39 -4.24
CA GLY A 217 -27.84 -16.21 -3.02
C GLY A 217 -28.94 -17.28 -3.01
N ARG A 218 -29.61 -17.46 -1.87
CA ARG A 218 -30.60 -18.54 -1.67
C ARG A 218 -31.78 -18.44 -2.65
N MET A 219 -32.14 -19.58 -3.22
CA MET A 219 -33.31 -19.81 -4.06
C MET A 219 -34.31 -20.73 -3.31
N ASP A 220 -35.11 -21.50 -4.04
CA ASP A 220 -36.08 -22.42 -3.47
C ASP A 220 -35.43 -23.66 -2.86
N ALA A 221 -35.99 -24.11 -1.73
CA ALA A 221 -35.61 -25.35 -1.08
C ALA A 221 -36.12 -26.55 -1.89
N ARG A 222 -35.30 -27.60 -1.99
CA ARG A 222 -35.54 -28.78 -2.84
C ARG A 222 -35.58 -30.10 -2.09
N GLY A 223 -35.19 -30.11 -0.82
CA GLY A 223 -35.25 -31.30 0.04
C GLY A 223 -34.10 -31.33 1.04
N GLU A 224 -33.80 -32.52 1.53
CA GLU A 224 -32.75 -32.77 2.52
C GLU A 224 -31.88 -33.96 2.07
N GLY A 225 -30.64 -34.05 2.57
CA GLY A 225 -29.71 -35.13 2.28
C GLY A 225 -28.59 -34.68 1.35
N TRP A 226 -28.59 -35.14 0.09
CA TRP A 226 -27.61 -34.72 -0.91
C TRP A 226 -28.26 -34.57 -2.27
N GLU A 227 -27.67 -33.73 -3.12
CA GLU A 227 -28.09 -33.54 -4.50
C GLU A 227 -26.87 -33.49 -5.40
N LEU A 228 -26.87 -34.29 -6.48
CA LEU A 228 -25.92 -34.18 -7.58
C LEU A 228 -26.70 -33.85 -8.86
N SER A 229 -26.35 -32.75 -9.53
CA SER A 229 -27.10 -32.27 -10.68
C SER A 229 -26.22 -31.60 -11.72
N THR A 230 -26.64 -31.70 -12.97
CA THR A 230 -26.10 -31.05 -14.17
C THR A 230 -27.30 -30.64 -15.00
N GLU A 231 -27.40 -29.36 -15.39
CA GLU A 231 -28.53 -28.76 -16.12
C GLU A 231 -28.16 -28.36 -17.55
#